data_AF-A0A0C9SP98-F1
#
_entry.id   AF-A0A0C9SP98-F1
#
_cell.length_a   1.000
_cell.length_b   1.000
_cell.length_c   1.000
_cell.angle_alpha   90.00
_cell.angle_beta   90.00
_cell.angle_gamma   90.00
#
_symmetry.space_group_name_H-M   'P 1'
#
loop_
_entity.id
_entity.type
_entity.pdbx_description
1 polymer ?
#
loop_
_entity_poly.entity_id
_entity_poly.type
_entity_poly.pdbx_seq_one_letter_code
_entity_poly.pdbx_strand_id
1 'polypeptide(L)' 'WCEEHTQAFIALKLALLSEPVLKGPKFDGTPFIVTSNGSKHGFGAILTQRFTTTFPSGKMVNRTH' A
#
# COMPACT_ATOMS: atom_id res chain seq x y z
N TRP A 1 -12.44 -0.12 -22.94
CA TRP A 1 -13.03 -0.45 -21.64
C TRP A 1 -14.21 -1.39 -21.87
N CYS A 2 -14.25 -2.54 -21.19
CA CYS A 2 -15.32 -3.54 -21.26
C CYS A 2 -15.49 -4.17 -19.87
N GLU A 3 -16.42 -5.11 -19.72
CA GLU A 3 -16.81 -5.64 -18.40
C GLU A 3 -15.63 -6.23 -17.63
N GLU A 4 -14.77 -6.98 -18.32
CA GLU A 4 -13.57 -7.58 -17.74
C GLU A 4 -12.62 -6.52 -17.17
N HIS A 5 -12.51 -5.35 -17.82
CA HIS A 5 -11.69 -4.24 -17.32
C HIS A 5 -12.30 -3.62 -16.05
N THR A 6 -13.62 -3.48 -15.99
CA THR A 6 -14.32 -3.00 -14.79
C THR A 6 -14.08 -3.94 -13.61
N GLN A 7 -14.25 -5.24 -13.82
CA GLN A 7 -14.06 -6.24 -12.79
C GLN A 7 -12.62 -6.27 -12.28
N ALA A 8 -11.63 -6.21 -13.19
CA ALA A 8 -10.22 -6.10 -12.81
C ALA A 8 -9.94 -4.84 -12.00
N PHE A 9 -10.52 -3.69 -12.38
CA PHE A 9 -10.32 -2.44 -11.65
C PHE A 9 -10.94 -2.48 -10.24
N ILE A 10 -12.13 -3.07 -10.09
CA ILE A 10 -12.75 -3.28 -8.77
C ILE A 10 -11.90 -4.21 -7.92
N ALA A 11 -11.41 -5.32 -8.49
CA ALA A 11 -10.53 -6.25 -7.78
C ALA A 11 -9.25 -5.57 -7.29
N LEU A 12 -8.64 -4.69 -8.10
CA LEU A 12 -7.47 -3.92 -7.70
C LEU A 12 -7.78 -2.95 -6.55
N LYS A 13 -8.93 -2.28 -6.56
CA LYS A 13 -9.36 -1.42 -5.43
C LYS A 13 -9.48 -2.23 -4.15
N LEU A 14 -10.12 -3.41 -4.21
CA LEU A 14 -10.26 -4.29 -3.06
C LEU A 14 -8.90 -4.74 -2.53
N ALA A 15 -7.98 -5.11 -3.42
CA ALA A 15 -6.62 -5.50 -3.04
C ALA A 15 -5.85 -4.35 -2.36
N LEU A 16 -5.98 -3.11 -2.83
CA LEU A 16 -5.35 -1.94 -2.21
C LEU A 16 -5.90 -1.62 -0.81
N LEU A 17 -7.17 -1.97 -0.54
CA LEU A 17 -7.86 -1.70 0.72
C LEU A 17 -7.83 -2.87 1.71
N SER A 18 -7.07 -3.92 1.40
CA SER A 18 -6.99 -5.13 2.20
C SER A 18 -5.55 -5.46 2.59
N GLU A 19 -5.37 -6.28 3.63
CA GLU A 19 -4.07 -6.88 3.90
C GLU A 19 -3.64 -7.75 2.69
N PRO A 20 -2.34 -7.75 2.32
CA PRO A 20 -1.25 -7.12 3.05
C PRO A 20 -0.99 -5.66 2.65
N VAL A 21 -1.70 -5.06 1.69
CA VAL A 21 -1.38 -3.70 1.20
C VAL A 21 -1.76 -2.66 2.23
N LEU A 22 -3.04 -2.61 2.62
CA LEU A 22 -3.46 -1.77 3.73
C LEU A 22 -3.09 -2.48 5.02
N LYS A 23 -2.18 -1.86 5.78
CA LYS A 23 -1.66 -2.42 7.02
C LYS A 23 -1.85 -1.47 8.19
N GLY A 24 -2.15 -2.03 9.35
CA GLY A 24 -2.25 -1.24 10.58
C GLY A 24 -0.94 -0.51 10.90
N PRO A 25 -0.99 0.76 11.36
CA PRO A 25 0.20 1.53 11.65
C PRO A 25 1.00 0.95 12.82
N LYS A 26 2.32 1.11 12.77
CA LYS A 26 3.24 0.83 13.87
C LYS A 26 3.50 2.09 14.69
N PHE A 27 3.22 2.04 15.98
CA PHE A 27 3.53 3.10 16.94
C PHE A 27 4.77 2.74 17.79
N ASP A 28 5.75 2.06 17.19
CA ASP A 28 6.98 1.57 17.82
C ASP A 28 8.20 2.48 17.56
N GLY A 29 7.97 3.68 17.02
CA GLY A 29 9.02 4.59 16.56
C GLY A 29 9.45 4.37 15.10
N THR A 30 8.91 3.37 14.40
CA THR A 30 9.11 3.25 12.94
C THR A 30 8.59 4.50 12.24
N PRO A 31 9.42 5.23 11.48
CA PRO A 31 8.98 6.46 10.83
C PRO A 31 7.89 6.23 9.79
N PHE A 32 6.97 7.19 9.70
CA PHE A 32 6.10 7.32 8.54
C PHE A 32 6.84 7.96 7.38
N ILE A 33 6.55 7.48 6.17
CA ILE A 33 7.05 8.04 4.91
C ILE A 33 5.86 8.64 4.17
N VAL A 34 5.88 9.95 3.96
CA VAL A 34 4.88 10.66 3.18
C VAL A 34 5.40 10.83 1.75
N THR A 35 4.67 10.28 0.78
CA THR A 35 4.86 10.59 -0.64
C THR A 35 3.71 11.45 -1.09
N SER A 36 3.98 12.64 -1.63
CA SER A 36 2.94 13.53 -2.14
C SER A 36 3.27 14.02 -3.54
N ASN A 37 2.22 14.29 -4.32
CA ASN A 37 2.35 14.93 -5.61
C ASN A 37 1.17 15.89 -5.83
N GLY A 38 1.43 16.97 -6.54
CA GLY A 38 0.46 18.02 -6.83
C GLY A 38 0.34 18.29 -8.31
N SER A 39 -0.85 18.71 -8.73
CA SER A 39 -1.13 19.22 -10.06
C SER A 39 -1.95 20.50 -9.96
N LYS A 40 -2.18 21.17 -11.10
CA LYS A 40 -3.07 22.35 -11.16
C LYS A 40 -4.51 22.07 -10.70
N HIS A 41 -4.92 20.80 -10.65
CA HIS A 41 -6.29 20.40 -10.30
C HIS A 41 -6.42 19.89 -8.86
N GLY A 42 -5.32 19.51 -8.21
CA GLY A 42 -5.37 18.95 -6.87
C GLY A 42 -4.09 18.24 -6.43
N PHE A 43 -4.10 17.83 -5.17
CA PHE A 43 -2.99 17.16 -4.48
C PHE A 43 -3.40 15.75 -4.05
N GLY A 44 -2.45 14.83 -4.10
CA GLY A 44 -2.59 13.49 -3.55
C GLY A 44 -1.40 13.16 -2.66
N ALA A 45 -1.63 12.35 -1.63
CA ALA A 45 -0.59 11.85 -0.76
C ALA A 45 -0.84 10.39 -0.39
N ILE A 46 0.26 9.67 -0.15
CA ILE A 46 0.29 8.31 0.39
C ILE A 46 1.15 8.34 1.65
N LEU A 47 0.60 7.83 2.74
CA LEU A 47 1.30 7.64 4.00
C LEU A 47 1.65 6.15 4.14
N THR A 48 2.92 5.83 4.36
CA THR A 48 3.39 4.44 4.45
C THR A 48 4.37 4.22 5.59
N GLN A 49 4.58 2.96 5.99
CA GLN A 49 5.62 2.53 6.93
C GLN A 49 6.35 1.28 6.44
N ARG A 50 7.56 1.04 6.97
CA ARG A 50 8.35 -0.16 6.65
C ARG A 50 7.95 -1.34 7.54
N PHE A 51 7.70 -2.49 6.92
CA PHE A 51 7.42 -3.76 7.57
C PHE A 51 8.40 -4.82 7.08
N THR A 52 8.86 -5.64 8.02
CA THR A 52 9.63 -6.83 7.73
C THR A 52 8.70 -8.03 7.81
N THR A 53 8.64 -8.79 6.72
CA THR A 53 7.88 -10.04 6.67
C THR A 53 8.85 -11.20 6.57
N THR A 54 8.72 -12.18 7.46
CA THR A 54 9.50 -13.41 7.43
C THR A 54 8.67 -14.49 6.76
N PHE A 55 9.18 -15.05 5.66
CA PHE A 55 8.56 -16.18 4.99
C PHE A 55 8.84 -17.49 5.75
N PRO A 56 8.03 -18.55 5.54
CA PRO A 56 8.28 -19.87 6.12
C PRO A 56 9.68 -20.43 5.82
N SER A 57 10.31 -20.01 4.73
CA SER A 57 11.69 -20.35 4.38
C SER A 57 12.77 -19.65 5.24
N GLY A 58 12.37 -18.82 6.20
CA GLY A 58 13.26 -17.97 6.99
C GLY A 58 13.72 -16.69 6.27
N LYS A 59 13.39 -16.53 4.98
CA LYS A 59 13.71 -15.33 4.21
C LYS A 59 12.95 -14.13 4.78
N MET A 60 13.69 -13.09 5.14
CA MET A 60 13.12 -11.80 5.54
C MET A 60 13.06 -10.84 4.35
N VAL A 61 11.94 -10.14 4.20
CA VAL A 61 11.76 -9.11 3.16
C VAL A 61 11.20 -7.85 3.79
N ASN A 62 11.86 -6.72 3.53
CA ASN A 62 11.38 -5.40 3.91
C ASN A 62 10.47 -4.85 2.81
N ARG A 63 9.27 -4.42 3.18
CA ARG A 63 8.30 -3.78 2.29
C ARG A 63 7.76 -2.51 2.92
N THR A 64 7.34 -1.60 2.05
CA THR A 64 6.62 -0.39 2.43
C THR A 64 5.14 -0.66 2.22
N HIS A 65 4.33 -0.43 3.26
CA HIS A 65 2.88 -0.61 3.27
C HIS A 65 2.25 0.74 3.62
#